data_AF-A0A957STF8-F1
#
_entry.id   AF-A0A957STF8-F1
#
_cell.length_a   1.000
_cell.length_b   1.000
_cell.length_c   1.000
_cell.angle_alpha   90.00
_cell.angle_beta   90.00
_cell.angle_gamma   90.00
#
_symmetry.space_group_name_H-M   'P 1'
#
loop_
_entity.id
_entity.type
_entity.pdbx_description
1 polymer ?
#
loop_
_entity_poly.entity_id
_entity_poly.type
_entity_poly.pdbx_seq_one_letter_code
_entity_poly.pdbx_strand_id
1 'polypeptide(L)' 'LNMSRAWMLHGIANALPVDDLRRQPFEELAKAHRVAGLSTALHEDYMVSHWAPSFVMYLITA' A
#
# COMPACT_ATOMS: atom_id res chain seq x y z
N LEU A 1 7.68 -5.91 -1.01
CA LEU A 1 6.66 -6.72 -1.74
C LEU A 1 5.23 -6.31 -1.41
N ASN A 2 4.79 -6.32 -0.15
CA ASN A 2 3.39 -5.98 0.22
C ASN A 2 3.00 -4.52 -0.10
N MET A 3 3.91 -3.55 0.11
CA MET A 3 3.65 -2.15 -0.26
C MET A 3 3.41 -1.97 -1.77
N SER A 4 4.19 -2.63 -2.62
CA SER A 4 3.97 -2.61 -4.08
C SER A 4 2.62 -3.20 -4.47
N ARG A 5 2.18 -4.30 -3.83
CA ARG A 5 0.85 -4.89 -4.05
C ARG A 5 -0.27 -3.95 -3.61
N ALA A 6 -0.12 -3.30 -2.45
CA ALA A 6 -1.08 -2.32 -1.96
C ALA A 6 -1.27 -1.18 -2.97
N TRP A 7 -0.17 -0.64 -3.50
CA TRP A 7 -0.22 0.44 -4.47
C TRP A 7 -0.88 0.01 -5.79
N MET A 8 -0.49 -1.15 -6.33
CA MET A 8 -1.07 -1.70 -7.55
C MET A 8 -2.59 -1.94 -7.42
N LEU A 9 -3.03 -2.58 -6.33
CA LEU A 9 -4.45 -2.89 -6.10
C LEU A 9 -5.30 -1.62 -5.95
N HIS A 10 -4.77 -0.61 -5.25
CA HIS A 10 -5.44 0.68 -5.13
C HIS A 10 -5.55 1.39 -6.50
N GLY A 11 -4.50 1.31 -7.32
CA GLY A 11 -4.54 1.82 -8.70
C GLY A 11 -5.60 1.15 -9.57
N ILE A 12 -5.74 -0.18 -9.46
CA ILE A 12 -6.80 -0.94 -10.15
C ILE A 12 -8.18 -0.47 -9.68
N ALA A 13 -8.41 -0.37 -8.37
CA ALA A 13 -9.70 0.11 -7.83
C ALA A 13 -10.05 1.51 -8.35
N ASN A 14 -9.08 2.44 -8.38
CA ASN A 14 -9.29 3.81 -8.86
C ASN A 14 -9.58 3.90 -10.36
N ALA A 15 -9.06 2.98 -11.17
CA ALA A 15 -9.29 2.95 -12.61
C ALA A 15 -10.64 2.35 -13.01
N LEU A 16 -11.34 1.67 -12.10
CA LEU A 16 -12.66 1.09 -12.37
C LEU A 16 -13.78 2.16 -12.28
N PRO A 17 -14.89 2.00 -13.02
CA PRO A 17 -16.08 2.83 -12.84
C PRO A 17 -16.59 2.80 -11.40
N VAL A 18 -17.16 3.90 -10.92
CA VAL A 18 -17.55 4.08 -9.51
C VAL A 18 -18.50 2.99 -8.96
N ASP A 19 -19.35 2.44 -9.82
CA ASP A 19 -20.34 1.40 -9.46
C ASP A 19 -19.86 -0.03 -9.71
N ASP A 20 -18.59 -0.21 -10.10
CA ASP A 20 -18.02 -1.54 -10.34
C ASP A 20 -17.81 -2.28 -9.01
N LEU A 21 -18.53 -3.40 -8.85
CA LEU A 21 -18.51 -4.23 -7.65
C LEU A 21 -17.12 -4.74 -7.25
N ARG A 22 -16.15 -4.76 -8.17
CA ARG A 22 -14.78 -5.21 -7.89
C ARG A 22 -13.95 -4.17 -7.16
N ARG A 23 -14.39 -2.89 -7.12
CA ARG A 23 -13.68 -1.81 -6.42
C ARG A 23 -13.48 -2.14 -4.95
N GLN A 24 -14.56 -2.49 -4.24
CA GLN A 24 -14.51 -2.74 -2.81
C GLN A 24 -13.54 -3.89 -2.45
N PRO A 25 -13.60 -5.09 -3.07
CA PRO A 25 -12.62 -6.14 -2.84
C PRO A 25 -11.16 -5.70 -3.06
N PHE A 26 -10.89 -4.92 -4.11
CA PHE A 26 -9.53 -4.42 -4.36
C PHE A 26 -9.06 -3.40 -3.32
N GLU A 27 -9.94 -2.51 -2.86
CA GLU A 27 -9.62 -1.55 -1.80
C GLU A 27 -9.36 -2.25 -0.46
N GLU A 28 -10.14 -3.27 -0.11
CA GLU A 28 -9.95 -4.08 1.10
C GLU A 28 -8.61 -4.82 1.07
N LEU A 29 -8.29 -5.48 -0.05
CA LEU A 29 -7.00 -6.15 -0.24
C LEU A 29 -5.83 -5.17 -0.21
N ALA A 30 -5.97 -4.01 -0.86
CA ALA A 30 -4.95 -2.96 -0.82
C ALA A 30 -4.68 -2.50 0.63
N LYS A 31 -5.75 -2.31 1.42
CA LYS A 31 -5.64 -1.94 2.84
C LYS A 31 -4.92 -3.02 3.65
N ALA A 32 -5.26 -4.30 3.47
CA ALA A 32 -4.60 -5.40 4.16
C ALA A 32 -3.09 -5.46 3.84
N HIS A 33 -2.72 -5.35 2.56
CA HIS A 33 -1.32 -5.32 2.15
C HIS A 33 -0.56 -4.10 2.67
N ARG A 34 -1.20 -2.93 2.78
CA ARG A 34 -0.59 -1.73 3.35
C ARG A 34 -0.27 -1.92 4.83
N VAL A 35 -1.22 -2.45 5.62
CA VAL A 35 -1.00 -2.73 7.05
C VAL A 35 0.16 -3.72 7.24
N ALA A 36 0.13 -4.84 6.51
CA ALA A 36 1.19 -5.84 6.56
C ALA A 36 2.55 -5.29 6.06
N GLY A 37 2.53 -4.40 5.06
CA GLY A 37 3.73 -3.74 4.56
C GLY A 37 4.34 -2.77 5.55
N LEU A 38 3.50 -2.06 6.33
CA LEU A 38 3.95 -1.04 7.28
C LEU A 38 4.61 -1.70 8.50
N SER A 39 4.04 -2.81 8.98
CA SER A 39 4.65 -3.61 10.04
C SER A 39 6.03 -4.16 9.66
N THR A 40 6.29 -4.43 8.37
CA THR A 40 7.60 -4.88 7.88
C THR A 40 8.55 -3.71 7.58
N ALA A 41 8.04 -2.56 7.14
CA ALA A 41 8.86 -1.39 6.83
C ALA A 41 9.53 -0.76 8.07
N LEU A 42 8.97 -0.99 9.25
CA LEU A 42 9.47 -0.50 10.54
C LEU A 42 10.41 -1.50 11.26
N HIS A 43 10.81 -2.60 10.62
CA HIS A 43 11.80 -3.52 11.19
C HIS A 43 13.22 -2.94 11.16
N GLU A 44 14.04 -3.30 12.14
CA GLU A 44 15.42 -2.82 12.35
C GLU A 44 16.41 -3.28 11.27
N ASP A 45 15.98 -4.12 10.32
CA ASP A 45 16.79 -4.53 9.17
C ASP A 45 17.21 -3.31 8.35
N TYR A 46 18.50 -2.96 8.45
CA TYR A 46 19.15 -1.83 7.79
C TYR A 46 18.78 -1.70 6.31
N MET A 47 18.64 -2.84 5.62
CA MET A 47 18.31 -2.93 4.19
C MET A 47 16.89 -2.43 3.84
N VAL A 48 16.02 -2.23 4.82
CA VAL A 48 14.66 -1.70 4.65
C VAL A 48 14.52 -0.35 5.37
N SER A 49 15.05 -0.23 6.58
CA SER A 49 14.88 0.94 7.44
C SER A 49 15.56 2.21 6.91
N HIS A 50 16.61 2.10 6.08
CA HIS A 50 17.32 3.29 5.60
C HIS A 50 16.64 4.01 4.42
N TRP A 51 15.70 3.37 3.71
CA TRP A 51 15.04 3.96 2.53
C TRP A 51 13.50 3.90 2.57
N ALA A 52 12.89 2.95 3.29
CA ALA A 52 11.43 2.85 3.37
C ALA A 52 10.74 4.06 4.04
N PRO A 53 11.31 4.74 5.05
CA PRO A 53 10.66 5.89 5.70
C PRO A 53 10.41 7.10 4.78
N SER A 54 11.23 7.31 3.73
CA SER A 54 11.02 8.44 2.79
C SER A 54 9.72 8.28 1.98
N PHE A 55 9.38 7.05 1.61
CA PHE A 55 8.12 6.72 0.93
C PHE A 55 6.91 6.80 1.88
N VAL A 56 7.09 6.44 3.15
CA VAL A 56 6.04 6.61 4.18
C VAL A 56 5.71 8.09 4.37
N MET A 57 6.72 8.98 4.41
CA MET A 57 6.50 10.42 4.52
C MET A 57 5.66 10.97 3.36
N TYR A 58 5.96 10.58 2.12
CA TYR A 58 5.14 10.96 0.96
C TYR A 58 3.69 10.49 1.07
N LEU A 59 3.46 9.31 1.65
CA LEU A 59 2.13 8.73 1.78
C LEU A 59 1.27 9.42 2.86
N ILE A 60 1.88 10.01 3.89
CA ILE A 60 1.15 10.63 5.00
C ILE A 60 0.99 12.15 4.86
N THR A 61 1.75 12.79 3.96
CA THR A 61 1.62 14.22 3.66
C THR A 61 0.90 14.53 2.35
N ALA A 62 0.57 13.50 1.56
CA ALA A 62 -0.35 13.58 0.42
C ALA A 62 -1.80 13.37 0.89
#